data_AF-A0AAU9TKP0-F1
#
_entry.id   AF-A0AAU9TKP0-F1
#
_cell.length_a   1.000
_cell.length_b   1.000
_cell.length_c   1.000
_cell.angle_alpha   90.00
_cell.angle_beta   90.00
_cell.angle_gamma   90.00
#
_symmetry.space_group_name_H-M   'P 1'
#
loop_
_entity.id
_entity.type
_entity.pdbx_description
1 polymer ?
#
loop_
_entity_poly.entity_id
_entity_poly.type
_entity_poly.pdbx_seq_one_letter_code
_entity_poly.pdbx_strand_id
1 'polypeptide(L)' 'MSVLRCRDVSNNNITSLPADALQPAAGLRDLNLSANRLEQVAAGALSSAALARLWLDRCALARLPPLRLPRLHYL' A
#
# COMPACT_ATOMS: atom_id res chain seq x y z
N MET A 1 18.48 0.41 16.71
CA MET A 1 18.15 1.31 15.58
C MET A 1 17.08 0.65 14.73
N SER A 2 15.82 1.07 14.84
CA SER A 2 14.76 0.47 14.04
C SER A 2 14.79 1.10 12.64
N VAL A 3 15.27 0.35 11.65
CA VAL A 3 15.26 0.81 10.25
C VAL A 3 13.81 0.88 9.79
N LEU A 4 13.31 2.10 9.63
CA LEU A 4 12.06 2.35 8.93
C LEU A 4 12.23 1.81 7.51
N ARG A 5 11.41 0.83 7.11
CA ARG A 5 11.40 0.36 5.72
C ARG A 5 10.41 1.19 4.93
N CYS A 6 10.94 1.94 3.98
CA CYS A 6 10.19 2.64 2.94
C CYS A 6 10.32 1.84 1.64
N ARG A 7 9.22 1.68 0.90
CA ARG A 7 9.22 1.04 -0.41
C ARG A 7 8.51 1.94 -1.40
N ASP A 8 9.28 2.42 -2.37
CA ASP A 8 8.73 3.14 -3.52
C ASP A 8 8.63 2.19 -4.71
N VAL A 9 7.41 2.00 -5.19
CA VAL A 9 7.08 1.26 -6.42
C VAL A 9 6.15 2.11 -7.30
N SER A 10 6.26 3.44 -7.18
CA SER A 10 5.53 4.37 -8.04
C SER A 10 5.95 4.25 -9.51
N ASN A 11 5.09 4.74 -10.40
CA ASN A 11 5.33 4.74 -11.85
C ASN A 11 5.61 3.35 -12.44
N ASN A 12 4.92 2.34 -11.92
CA ASN A 12 4.94 0.99 -12.45
C ASN A 12 3.58 0.65 -13.10
N ASN A 13 3.48 -0.57 -13.61
CA ASN A 13 2.24 -1.11 -14.18
C ASN A 13 1.50 -2.03 -13.21
N ILE A 14 1.54 -1.75 -11.90
CA ILE A 14 0.83 -2.56 -10.91
C ILE A 14 -0.67 -2.33 -11.09
N THR A 15 -1.42 -3.40 -11.36
CA THR A 15 -2.87 -3.35 -11.63
C THR A 15 -3.71 -3.83 -10.45
N SER A 16 -3.16 -4.71 -9.61
CA SER A 16 -3.86 -5.22 -8.43
C SER A 16 -2.91 -5.45 -7.26
N LEU A 17 -3.47 -5.39 -6.04
CA LEU A 17 -2.78 -5.72 -4.80
C LEU A 17 -3.49 -6.92 -4.12
N PRO A 18 -2.96 -8.15 -4.21
CA PRO A 18 -3.57 -9.32 -3.58
C PRO A 18 -3.42 -9.30 -2.05
N ALA A 19 -4.21 -10.12 -1.35
CA ALA A 19 -4.34 -10.09 0.12
C ALA A 19 -3.04 -10.41 0.87
N ASP A 20 -2.09 -11.07 0.22
CA ASP A 20 -0.80 -11.51 0.73
C ASP A 20 0.39 -10.69 0.21
N ALA A 21 0.14 -9.66 -0.62
CA ALA A 21 1.18 -8.88 -1.29
C ALA A 21 2.26 -8.32 -0.33
N LEU A 22 1.86 -7.94 0.88
CA LEU A 22 2.74 -7.35 1.89
C LEU A 22 3.04 -8.28 3.07
N GLN A 23 2.67 -9.57 3.03
CA GLN A 23 3.00 -10.53 4.09
C GLN A 23 4.48 -10.54 4.49
N PRO A 24 5.45 -10.61 3.56
CA PRO A 24 6.87 -10.61 3.92
C PRO A 24 7.37 -9.25 4.41
N ALA A 25 6.55 -8.20 4.30
CA ALA A 25 6.91 -6.82 4.55
C ALA A 25 6.40 -6.31 5.92
N ALA A 26 6.45 -7.15 6.96
CA ALA A 26 5.93 -6.83 8.29
C ALA A 26 6.49 -5.53 8.92
N GLY A 27 7.71 -5.12 8.54
CA GLY A 27 8.34 -3.88 9.00
C GLY A 27 8.12 -2.65 8.12
N LEU A 28 7.32 -2.77 7.05
CA LEU A 28 7.09 -1.68 6.09
C LEU A 28 6.23 -0.58 6.72
N ARG A 29 6.75 0.65 6.65
CA ARG A 29 6.11 1.85 7.22
C ARG A 29 5.55 2.75 6.13
N ASP A 30 6.25 2.85 5.02
CA ASP A 30 5.90 3.76 3.95
C ASP A 30 5.86 3.01 2.63
N LEU A 31 4.73 3.09 1.92
CA LEU A 31 4.53 2.46 0.63
C LEU A 31 4.01 3.46 -0.39
N ASN A 32 4.81 3.73 -1.41
CA ASN A 32 4.39 4.57 -2.53
C ASN A 32 3.97 3.70 -3.72
N LEU A 33 2.68 3.71 -4.04
CA LEU A 33 2.07 3.04 -5.20
C LEU A 33 1.56 4.05 -6.24
N SER A 34 1.93 5.32 -6.11
CA SER A 34 1.48 6.38 -7.01
C SER A 34 1.77 6.11 -8.48
N ALA A 35 0.97 6.69 -9.37
CA ALA A 35 1.14 6.58 -10.82
C ALA A 35 1.22 5.11 -11.32
N ASN A 36 0.49 4.21 -10.66
CA ASN A 36 0.25 2.85 -11.14
C ASN A 36 -1.14 2.74 -11.75
N ARG A 37 -1.45 1.58 -12.35
CA ARG A 37 -2.78 1.29 -12.90
C ARG A 37 -3.62 0.48 -11.91
N LEU A 38 -3.45 0.74 -10.62
CA LEU A 38 -4.03 -0.07 -9.58
C LEU A 38 -5.56 0.10 -9.60
N GLU A 39 -6.28 -0.95 -9.96
CA GLU A 39 -7.75 -0.95 -10.05
C GLU A 39 -8.39 -1.57 -8.82
N GLN A 40 -7.70 -2.53 -8.19
CA GLN A 40 -8.21 -3.33 -7.10
C GLN A 40 -7.17 -3.53 -6.01
N VAL A 41 -7.57 -3.31 -4.77
CA VAL A 41 -6.83 -3.72 -3.56
C VAL A 41 -7.69 -4.74 -2.84
N ALA A 42 -7.18 -5.94 -2.61
CA ALA A 42 -7.90 -6.96 -1.87
C ALA A 42 -8.02 -6.58 -0.39
N ALA A 43 -9.12 -6.97 0.25
CA ALA A 43 -9.25 -6.85 1.69
C ALA A 43 -8.11 -7.66 2.36
N GLY A 44 -7.39 -7.03 3.28
CA GLY A 44 -6.25 -7.67 3.95
C GLY A 44 -4.89 -7.44 3.29
N ALA A 45 -4.83 -6.95 2.05
CA ALA A 45 -3.57 -6.74 1.30
C ALA A 45 -2.55 -5.86 2.02
N LEU A 46 -3.02 -4.95 2.87
CA LEU A 46 -2.20 -4.03 3.65
C LEU A 46 -2.13 -4.38 5.14
N SER A 47 -2.84 -5.41 5.60
CA SER A 47 -3.01 -5.70 7.04
C SER A 47 -1.76 -6.26 7.71
N SER A 48 -0.87 -6.89 6.95
CA SER A 48 0.37 -7.46 7.47
C SER A 48 1.47 -6.42 7.67
N ALA A 49 1.36 -5.25 7.02
CA ALA A 49 2.33 -4.17 7.11
C ALA A 49 1.89 -3.15 8.16
N ALA A 50 2.84 -2.70 8.98
CA ALA A 50 2.61 -1.64 9.95
C ALA A 50 2.65 -0.24 9.31
N LEU A 51 1.96 -0.06 8.18
CA LEU A 51 2.01 1.15 7.38
C LEU A 51 1.57 2.39 8.17
N ALA A 52 2.38 3.43 8.10
CA ALA A 52 2.08 4.78 8.57
C ALA A 52 1.71 5.70 7.40
N ARG A 53 2.29 5.48 6.22
CA ARG A 53 2.05 6.28 5.01
C ARG A 53 1.83 5.37 3.80
N LEU A 54 0.82 5.73 3.00
CA LEU A 54 0.47 5.05 1.76
C LEU A 54 0.07 6.10 0.73
N TRP A 55 0.76 6.13 -0.40
CA TRP A 55 0.43 6.97 -1.54
C TRP A 55 -0.23 6.13 -2.62
N LEU A 56 -1.39 6.56 -3.08
CA LEU A 56 -2.19 5.92 -4.13
C LEU A 56 -2.65 6.93 -5.19
N ASP A 57 -2.01 8.09 -5.25
CA ASP A 57 -2.34 9.11 -6.24
C ASP A 57 -2.15 8.57 -7.66
N ARG A 58 -2.99 9.05 -8.56
CA ARG A 58 -2.98 8.65 -9.99
C ARG A 58 -3.12 7.13 -10.20
N CYS A 59 -3.77 6.41 -9.29
CA CYS A 59 -4.26 5.05 -9.51
C CYS A 59 -5.66 5.03 -10.16
N ALA A 60 -6.08 3.87 -10.65
CA ALA A 60 -7.40 3.64 -11.23
C ALA A 60 -8.41 3.05 -10.22
N LEU A 61 -8.19 3.28 -8.91
CA LEU A 61 -9.00 2.71 -7.85
C LEU A 61 -10.41 3.32 -7.86
N ALA A 62 -11.41 2.52 -8.18
CA ALA A 62 -12.81 2.94 -8.08
C ALA A 62 -13.28 3.07 -6.62
N ARG A 63 -12.70 2.26 -5.72
CA ARG A 63 -13.04 2.21 -4.31
C ARG A 63 -11.93 1.52 -3.54
N LEU A 64 -11.61 2.05 -2.36
CA LEU A 64 -10.72 1.39 -1.42
C LEU A 64 -11.51 0.38 -0.60
N PRO A 65 -11.01 -0.87 -0.41
CA PRO A 65 -11.60 -1.78 0.55
C PRO A 65 -11.50 -1.17 1.95
N PRO A 66 -12.26 -1.66 2.94
CA PRO A 66 -12.08 -1.27 4.33
C PRO A 66 -10.66 -1.65 4.79
N LEU A 67 -9.76 -0.68 4.76
CA LEU A 67 -8.38 -0.80 5.19
C LEU A 67 -8.32 -0.58 6.70
N ARG A 68 -7.94 -1.62 7.46
CA ARG A 68 -7.66 -1.47 8.89
C ARG A 68 -6.24 -0.96 9.08
N LEU A 69 -6.05 0.35 8.89
CA LEU A 69 -4.76 1.00 9.04
C LEU A 69 -4.79 1.92 10.27
N PRO A 70 -3.92 1.71 11.28
CA PRO A 70 -3.86 2.59 12.42
C PRO A 70 -3.29 3.95 11.98
N ARG A 71 -4.10 5.01 12.03
CA ARG A 71 -3.67 6.41 11.82
C ARG A 71 -2.86 6.63 10.55
N LEU A 72 -3.41 6.23 9.40
CA LEU A 72 -2.77 6.50 8.12
C LEU A 72 -2.97 7.96 7.71
N HIS A 73 -1.90 8.68 7.38
CA HIS A 73 -1.99 9.93 6.63
C HIS A 73 -2.01 9.59 5.14
N TYR A 74 -3.16 9.77 4.50
CA TYR A 74 -3.29 9.66 3.04
C TYR A 74 -2.75 10.94 2.40
N LEU A 75 -1.85 10.80 1.44
CA LEU A 75 -1.20 11.89 0.70
C LEU A 75 -1.28 11.59 -0.80
#